data_AF-A0A8B7DTV9-F1
#
_entry.id   AF-A0A8B7DTV9-F1
#
_cell.length_a   1.000
_cell.length_b   1.000
_cell.length_c   1.000
_cell.angle_alpha   90.00
_cell.angle_beta   90.00
_cell.angle_gamma   90.00
#
_symmetry.space_group_name_H-M   'P 1'
#
loop_
_entity.id
_entity.type
_entity.pdbx_description
1 polymer ?
#
loop_
_entity_poly.entity_id
_entity_poly.type
_entity_poly.pdbx_seq_one_letter_code
_entity_poly.pdbx_strand_id
1 'polypeptide(L)'
;MNPLDRNVSLVMDEMSLKQYLEYDRNSDRVYGMKNGKLLNQALVIMVRGLANKWKQPIAYFYNNSTIATADLASLLRETISKVQETGLHIRCVVCDQGSTNIAALGLLGFSNNLPYFPNPSNNKNIHVIFDPPHLVKSIRNNLRRHNIDINGEIVSWQHIQSLYNLDKINSVRLAPKLTNRHLGPGPLLSMKVKLATQVF
;
A
#
# COMPACT_ATOMS: atom_id res chain seq x y z
N MET A 1 30.40 3.77 8.80
CA MET A 1 29.11 3.60 8.10
C MET A 1 29.00 4.69 7.06
N ASN A 2 28.70 4.36 5.80
CA ASN A 2 28.55 5.36 4.75
C ASN A 2 27.31 6.22 5.10
N PRO A 3 27.36 7.56 5.02
CA PRO A 3 26.20 8.41 5.28
C PRO A 3 24.94 8.01 4.49
N LEU A 4 25.12 7.40 3.30
CA LEU A 4 24.03 6.89 2.49
C LEU A 4 23.27 5.73 3.15
N ASP A 5 23.94 4.92 3.96
CA ASP A 5 23.37 3.74 4.64
C ASP A 5 22.29 4.13 5.66
N ARG A 6 22.32 5.37 6.14
CA ARG A 6 21.35 5.91 7.11
C ARG A 6 20.04 6.32 6.46
N ASN A 7 19.98 6.42 5.13
CA ASN A 7 18.75 6.78 4.43
C ASN A 7 17.80 5.58 4.36
N VAL A 8 16.58 5.78 4.83
CA VAL A 8 15.56 4.74 4.96
C VAL A 8 14.21 5.21 4.42
N SER A 9 13.37 4.25 4.06
CA SER A 9 11.94 4.44 3.85
C SER A 9 11.17 3.88 5.04
N LEU A 10 10.10 4.55 5.42
CA LEU A 10 9.05 3.99 6.26
C LEU A 10 8.03 3.30 5.35
N VAL A 11 7.68 2.06 5.63
CA VAL A 11 6.67 1.30 4.85
C VAL A 11 5.57 0.86 5.80
N MET A 12 4.32 1.12 5.45
CA MET A 12 3.17 0.72 6.25
C MET A 12 2.12 0.01 5.41
N ASP A 13 1.50 -1.01 5.99
CA ASP A 13 0.36 -1.71 5.42
C ASP A 13 -0.50 -2.33 6.53
N GLU A 14 -1.76 -2.59 6.21
CA GLU A 14 -2.69 -3.28 7.11
C GLU A 14 -2.85 -4.75 6.70
N MET A 15 -2.97 -5.63 7.68
CA MET A 15 -3.30 -7.03 7.47
C MET A 15 -4.56 -7.42 8.22
N SER A 16 -5.41 -8.21 7.56
CA SER A 16 -6.56 -8.84 8.21
C SER A 16 -6.12 -9.97 9.13
N LEU A 17 -6.69 -10.01 10.32
CA LEU A 17 -6.48 -11.03 11.33
C LEU A 17 -7.75 -11.86 11.50
N LYS A 18 -7.56 -13.15 11.80
CA LYS A 18 -8.66 -13.98 12.29
C LYS A 18 -9.00 -13.52 13.71
N GLN A 19 -10.25 -13.14 13.93
CA GLN A 19 -10.75 -12.84 15.26
C GLN A 19 -10.66 -14.10 16.14
N TYR A 20 -9.89 -14.02 17.22
CA TYR A 20 -9.64 -15.14 18.12
C TYR A 20 -9.16 -14.61 19.48
N LEU A 21 -9.50 -15.32 20.56
CA LEU A 21 -8.98 -15.06 21.90
C LEU A 21 -7.95 -16.12 22.23
N GLU A 22 -6.77 -15.68 22.68
CA GLU A 22 -5.69 -16.58 23.07
C GLU A 22 -5.26 -16.25 24.49
N TYR A 23 -5.29 -17.24 25.38
CA TYR A 23 -4.78 -17.10 26.73
C TYR A 23 -3.32 -17.54 26.77
N ASP A 24 -2.42 -16.62 27.08
CA ASP A 24 -1.02 -16.90 27.33
C ASP A 24 -0.79 -17.15 28.82
N ARG A 25 -0.35 -18.37 29.15
CA ARG A 25 -0.06 -18.80 30.52
C ARG A 25 1.15 -18.09 31.12
N ASN A 26 2.12 -17.69 30.29
CA ASN A 26 3.36 -17.10 30.78
C ASN A 26 3.17 -15.66 31.24
N SER A 27 2.35 -14.88 30.51
CA SER A 27 2.02 -13.51 30.88
C SER A 27 0.72 -13.38 31.68
N ASP A 28 -0.01 -14.47 31.88
CA ASP A 28 -1.35 -14.53 32.49
C ASP A 28 -2.32 -13.51 31.86
N ARG A 29 -2.39 -13.51 30.52
CA ARG A 29 -3.15 -12.52 29.74
C ARG A 29 -3.94 -13.18 28.62
N VAL A 30 -5.12 -12.62 28.37
CA VAL A 30 -5.92 -12.94 27.18
C VAL A 30 -5.65 -11.90 26.11
N TYR A 31 -5.16 -12.37 24.96
CA TYR A 31 -4.93 -11.60 23.74
C TYR A 31 -6.12 -11.68 22.79
N GLY A 32 -6.16 -10.75 21.83
CA GLY A 32 -7.16 -10.76 20.75
C GLY A 32 -8.38 -9.87 20.99
N MET A 33 -8.42 -9.10 22.08
CA MET A 33 -9.51 -8.18 22.39
C MET A 33 -9.00 -6.84 22.92
N LYS A 34 -9.69 -5.76 22.55
CA LYS A 34 -9.50 -4.41 23.13
C LYS A 34 -10.88 -3.79 23.38
N ASN A 35 -11.11 -3.31 24.61
CA ASN A 35 -12.37 -2.68 25.04
C ASN A 35 -13.62 -3.53 24.70
N GLY A 36 -13.58 -4.83 24.98
CA GLY A 36 -14.70 -5.75 24.74
C GLY A 36 -14.93 -6.15 23.28
N LYS A 37 -14.05 -5.75 22.35
CA LYS A 37 -14.18 -6.06 20.92
C LYS A 37 -12.99 -6.86 20.39
N LEU A 38 -13.28 -7.92 19.63
CA LEU A 38 -12.27 -8.76 18.99
C LEU A 38 -11.50 -8.00 17.91
N LEU A 39 -10.19 -8.14 17.94
CA LEU A 39 -9.27 -7.52 17.00
C LEU A 39 -9.29 -8.30 15.68
N ASN A 40 -9.36 -7.59 14.56
CA ASN A 40 -9.48 -8.18 13.22
C ASN A 40 -8.48 -7.58 12.21
N GLN A 41 -7.67 -6.61 12.63
CA GLN A 41 -6.70 -5.94 11.78
C GLN A 41 -5.43 -5.64 12.58
N ALA A 42 -4.28 -5.71 11.90
CA ALA A 42 -3.01 -5.19 12.38
C ALA A 42 -2.43 -4.22 11.35
N LEU A 43 -2.16 -2.99 11.77
CA LEU A 43 -1.28 -2.07 11.06
C LEU A 43 0.16 -2.40 11.43
N VAL A 44 1.04 -2.57 10.45
CA VAL A 44 2.47 -2.78 10.69
C VAL A 44 3.26 -1.69 10.00
N ILE A 45 4.20 -1.10 10.74
CA ILE A 45 5.14 -0.11 10.20
C ILE A 45 6.55 -0.69 10.26
N MET A 46 7.24 -0.68 9.12
CA MET A 46 8.59 -1.17 8.95
C MET A 46 9.52 -0.06 8.47
N VAL A 47 10.77 -0.12 8.90
CA VAL A 47 11.86 0.65 8.30
C VAL A 47 12.58 -0.23 7.29
N ARG A 48 12.94 0.33 6.14
CA ARG A 48 13.71 -0.35 5.09
C ARG A 48 14.86 0.53 4.64
N GLY A 49 16.06 -0.05 4.57
CA GLY A 49 17.23 0.61 4.02
C GLY A 49 17.07 0.94 2.54
N LEU A 50 17.45 2.16 2.14
CA LEU A 50 17.43 2.58 0.73
C LEU A 50 18.72 2.17 0.00
N ALA A 51 19.88 2.37 0.64
CA ALA A 51 21.17 1.98 0.08
C ALA A 51 21.46 0.48 0.26
N ASN A 52 21.12 -0.06 1.43
CA ASN A 52 21.40 -1.45 1.80
C ASN A 52 20.13 -2.28 1.96
N LYS A 53 20.21 -3.56 1.63
CA LYS A 53 19.08 -4.50 1.68
C LYS A 53 18.83 -5.00 3.10
N TRP A 54 18.17 -4.19 3.91
CA TRP A 54 17.66 -4.59 5.22
C TRP A 54 16.27 -4.00 5.47
N LYS A 55 15.52 -4.66 6.33
CA LYS A 55 14.21 -4.20 6.79
C LYS A 55 13.93 -4.69 8.20
N GLN A 56 13.20 -3.90 8.98
CA GLN A 56 12.84 -4.24 10.35
C GLN A 56 11.43 -3.69 10.65
N PRO A 57 10.50 -4.53 11.13
CA PRO A 57 9.27 -4.05 11.76
C PRO A 57 9.60 -3.29 13.04
N ILE A 58 9.07 -2.08 13.18
CA ILE A 58 9.37 -1.19 14.31
C ILE A 58 8.13 -0.84 15.13
N ALA A 59 6.94 -0.96 14.55
CA ALA A 59 5.69 -0.71 15.25
C ALA A 59 4.58 -1.60 14.68
N TYR A 60 3.66 -2.00 15.55
CA TYR A 60 2.44 -2.70 15.17
C TYR A 60 1.28 -2.24 16.04
N PHE A 61 0.09 -2.14 15.45
CA PHE A 61 -1.11 -1.67 16.13
C PHE A 61 -2.29 -2.54 15.76
N TYR A 62 -2.96 -3.08 16.77
CA TYR A 62 -4.15 -3.89 16.57
C TYR A 62 -5.42 -3.05 16.68
N ASN A 63 -6.31 -3.24 15.72
CA ASN A 63 -7.61 -2.59 15.69
C ASN A 63 -8.72 -3.63 15.44
N ASN A 64 -9.94 -3.27 15.85
CA ASN A 64 -11.16 -4.03 15.56
C ASN A 64 -11.96 -3.43 14.38
N SER A 65 -11.46 -2.32 13.83
CA SER A 65 -12.01 -1.55 12.72
C SER A 65 -10.90 -0.71 12.10
N THR A 66 -11.21 -0.02 11.01
CA THR A 66 -10.35 1.00 10.43
C THR A 66 -9.86 1.97 11.52
N ILE A 67 -8.55 2.21 11.56
CA ILE A 67 -7.95 3.16 12.48
C ILE A 67 -8.51 4.57 12.23
N ALA A 68 -8.70 5.35 13.29
CA ALA A 68 -9.08 6.75 13.11
C ALA A 68 -7.94 7.52 12.44
N THR A 69 -8.27 8.39 11.49
CA THR A 69 -7.28 9.18 10.74
C THR A 69 -6.35 9.97 11.65
N ALA A 70 -6.89 10.58 12.72
CA ALA A 70 -6.11 11.35 13.68
C ALA A 70 -5.11 10.47 14.45
N ASP A 71 -5.54 9.27 14.84
CA ASP A 71 -4.69 8.30 15.55
C ASP A 71 -3.56 7.83 14.63
N LEU A 72 -3.86 7.48 13.38
CA LEU A 72 -2.83 7.09 12.41
C LEU A 72 -1.81 8.21 12.17
N ALA A 73 -2.28 9.45 12.03
CA ALA A 73 -1.41 10.61 11.88
C ALA A 73 -0.52 10.82 13.13
N SER A 74 -1.06 10.63 14.33
CA SER A 74 -0.30 10.70 15.58
C SER A 74 0.78 9.62 15.65
N LEU A 75 0.40 8.36 15.35
CA LEU A 75 1.32 7.22 15.33
C LEU A 75 2.45 7.42 14.32
N LEU A 76 2.15 7.96 13.14
CA LEU A 76 3.17 8.28 12.14
C LEU A 76 4.15 9.34 12.64
N ARG A 77 3.67 10.42 13.26
CA ARG A 77 4.55 11.45 13.85
C ARG A 77 5.46 10.88 14.92
N GLU A 78 4.92 10.09 15.85
CA GLU A 78 5.68 9.44 16.91
C GLU A 78 6.73 8.47 16.34
N THR A 79 6.33 7.65 15.37
CA THR A 79 7.22 6.70 14.70
C THR A 79 8.35 7.42 13.98
N ILE A 80 8.05 8.51 13.26
CA ILE A 80 9.06 9.33 12.58
C ILE A 80 10.06 9.91 13.59
N SER A 81 9.59 10.47 14.70
CA SER A 81 10.47 11.02 15.75
C SER A 81 11.41 9.95 16.30
N LYS A 82 10.86 8.81 16.74
CA LYS A 82 11.65 7.71 17.32
C LYS A 82 12.67 7.15 16.36
N VAL A 83 12.33 6.99 15.08
CA VAL A 83 13.30 6.55 14.07
C VAL A 83 14.39 7.61 13.86
N GLN A 84 14.02 8.90 13.85
CA GLN A 84 14.97 9.99 13.66
C GLN A 84 15.99 10.07 14.82
N GLU A 85 15.56 9.80 16.05
CA GLU A 85 16.41 9.74 17.26
C GLU A 85 17.50 8.65 17.17
N THR A 86 17.27 7.57 16.42
CA THR A 86 18.31 6.54 16.19
C THR A 86 19.45 7.00 15.27
N GLY A 87 19.31 8.18 14.65
CA GLY A 87 20.25 8.70 13.65
C GLY A 87 19.97 8.25 12.22
N LEU A 88 18.89 7.49 11.98
CA LEU A 88 18.40 7.18 10.64
C LEU A 88 17.69 8.39 10.01
N HIS A 89 17.68 8.47 8.68
CA HIS A 89 17.09 9.56 7.92
C HIS A 89 15.95 9.04 7.06
N ILE A 90 14.72 9.28 7.49
CA ILE A 90 13.53 8.92 6.72
C ILE A 90 13.45 9.86 5.51
N ARG A 91 13.44 9.27 4.30
CA ARG A 91 13.31 10.01 3.04
C ARG A 91 11.93 9.91 2.43
N CYS A 92 11.23 8.83 2.70
CA CYS A 92 9.87 8.65 2.22
C CYS A 92 9.04 7.74 3.13
N VAL A 93 7.72 7.90 3.03
CA VAL A 93 6.72 6.95 3.50
C VAL A 93 6.12 6.24 2.29
N VAL A 94 5.97 4.93 2.39
CA VAL A 94 5.35 4.07 1.38
C VAL A 94 4.11 3.40 1.98
N CYS A 95 2.97 3.58 1.33
CA CYS A 95 1.70 2.98 1.74
C CYS A 95 0.76 2.73 0.55
N ASP A 96 -0.38 2.08 0.77
CA ASP A 96 -1.43 2.00 -0.24
C ASP A 96 -2.23 3.31 -0.36
N GLN A 97 -3.23 3.32 -1.25
CA GLN A 97 -4.12 4.46 -1.49
C GLN A 97 -5.40 4.43 -0.64
N GLY A 98 -5.38 3.76 0.51
CA GLY A 98 -6.53 3.75 1.43
C GLY A 98 -6.93 5.18 1.81
N SER A 99 -8.23 5.45 1.89
CA SER A 99 -8.76 6.79 2.21
C SER A 99 -8.24 7.31 3.55
N THR A 100 -8.17 6.43 4.57
CA THR A 100 -7.59 6.73 5.88
C THR A 100 -6.10 7.09 5.79
N ASN A 101 -5.33 6.36 4.97
CA ASN A 101 -3.90 6.63 4.77
C ASN A 101 -3.67 7.99 4.11
N ILE A 102 -4.41 8.29 3.04
CA ILE A 102 -4.35 9.58 2.34
C ILE A 102 -4.74 10.72 3.29
N ALA A 103 -5.83 10.57 4.04
CA ALA A 103 -6.29 11.59 4.97
C ALA A 103 -5.28 11.81 6.12
N ALA A 104 -4.67 10.74 6.64
CA ALA A 104 -3.67 10.84 7.71
C ALA A 104 -2.40 11.55 7.20
N LEU A 105 -1.93 11.22 6.01
CA LEU A 105 -0.82 11.93 5.35
C LEU A 105 -1.17 13.41 5.14
N GLY A 106 -2.42 13.71 4.76
CA GLY A 106 -2.94 15.08 4.66
C GLY A 106 -2.79 15.87 5.97
N LEU A 107 -3.08 15.24 7.11
CA LEU A 107 -2.86 15.86 8.43
C LEU A 107 -1.38 16.11 8.75
N LEU A 108 -0.45 15.39 8.10
CA LEU A 108 0.99 15.65 8.20
C LEU A 108 1.46 16.76 7.27
N GLY A 109 0.65 17.18 6.29
CA GLY A 109 0.95 18.25 5.34
C GLY A 109 1.10 17.79 3.88
N PHE A 110 0.83 16.52 3.57
CA PHE A 110 0.82 16.03 2.20
C PHE A 110 -0.38 16.58 1.42
N SER A 111 -0.19 16.86 0.14
CA SER A 111 -1.28 17.14 -0.80
C SER A 111 -0.90 16.71 -2.22
N ASN A 112 -1.85 16.70 -3.16
CA ASN A 112 -1.54 16.34 -4.55
C ASN A 112 -0.52 17.29 -5.21
N ASN A 113 -0.46 18.55 -4.77
CA ASN A 113 0.50 19.55 -5.27
C ASN A 113 1.84 19.51 -4.52
N LEU A 114 1.85 18.93 -3.32
CA LEU A 114 3.02 18.79 -2.47
C LEU A 114 3.19 17.30 -2.13
N PRO A 115 3.92 16.52 -2.97
CA PRO A 115 4.06 15.07 -2.82
C PRO A 115 5.02 14.67 -1.69
N TYR A 116 5.05 15.47 -0.64
CA TYR A 116 5.85 15.33 0.56
C TYR A 116 5.20 16.10 1.70
N PHE A 117 5.67 15.83 2.91
CA PHE A 117 5.36 16.65 4.08
C PHE A 117 6.65 16.95 4.86
N PRO A 118 6.70 18.06 5.63
CA PRO A 118 7.87 18.38 6.43
C PRO A 118 8.04 17.37 7.57
N ASN A 119 9.24 16.86 7.75
CA ASN A 119 9.59 16.00 8.88
C ASN A 119 9.36 16.79 10.19
N PRO A 120 8.54 16.28 11.13
CA PRO A 120 8.25 16.96 12.39
C PRO A 120 9.49 17.27 13.23
N SER A 121 10.58 16.51 13.09
CA SER A 121 11.78 16.62 13.92
C SER A 121 12.86 17.53 13.35
N ASN A 122 12.91 17.73 12.02
CA ASN A 122 14.01 18.47 11.38
C ASN A 122 13.63 19.27 10.13
N ASN A 123 12.33 19.34 9.81
CA ASN A 123 11.75 20.08 8.70
C ASN A 123 12.25 19.71 7.29
N LYS A 124 12.99 18.60 7.14
CA LYS A 124 13.35 18.06 5.82
C LYS A 124 12.15 17.34 5.21
N ASN A 125 12.04 17.37 3.89
CA ASN A 125 10.92 16.72 3.20
C ASN A 125 10.96 15.19 3.37
N ILE A 126 9.82 14.62 3.75
CA ILE A 126 9.53 13.20 3.67
C ILE A 126 8.55 13.00 2.51
N HIS A 127 9.00 12.35 1.45
CA HIS A 127 8.18 12.12 0.26
C HIS A 127 7.14 11.03 0.51
N VAL A 128 5.98 11.16 -0.13
CA VAL A 128 4.93 10.13 -0.11
C VAL A 128 5.01 9.34 -1.40
N ILE A 129 5.08 8.01 -1.28
CA ILE A 129 5.07 7.09 -2.41
C ILE A 129 3.92 6.11 -2.20
N PHE A 130 2.97 6.07 -3.13
CA PHE A 130 1.96 5.03 -3.12
C PHE A 130 2.48 3.75 -3.77
N ASP A 131 2.09 2.60 -3.24
CA ASP A 131 2.56 1.30 -3.72
C ASP A 131 2.27 1.10 -5.23
N PRO A 132 3.29 1.06 -6.09
CA PRO A 132 3.07 1.00 -7.54
C PRO A 132 2.30 -0.24 -8.01
N PRO A 133 2.55 -1.46 -7.48
CA PRO A 133 1.68 -2.62 -7.74
C PRO A 133 0.20 -2.38 -7.45
N HIS A 134 -0.15 -1.69 -6.36
CA HIS A 134 -1.51 -1.26 -6.08
C HIS A 134 -2.05 -0.28 -7.13
N LEU A 135 -1.25 0.69 -7.57
CA LEU A 135 -1.64 1.64 -8.64
C LEU A 135 -2.01 0.92 -9.95
N VAL A 136 -1.16 -0.01 -10.41
CA VAL A 136 -1.41 -0.76 -11.66
C VAL A 136 -2.70 -1.59 -11.56
N LYS A 137 -2.95 -2.21 -10.40
CA LYS A 137 -4.22 -2.92 -10.15
C LYS A 137 -5.42 -1.98 -10.19
N SER A 138 -5.31 -0.79 -9.62
CA SER A 138 -6.36 0.24 -9.63
C SER A 138 -6.67 0.71 -11.05
N ILE A 139 -5.65 1.02 -11.86
CA ILE A 139 -5.82 1.41 -13.27
C ILE A 139 -6.57 0.31 -14.05
N ARG A 140 -6.13 -0.95 -13.95
CA ARG A 140 -6.81 -2.08 -14.59
C ARG A 140 -8.26 -2.21 -14.12
N ASN A 141 -8.51 -2.12 -12.81
CA ASN A 141 -9.85 -2.30 -12.24
C ASN A 141 -10.80 -1.17 -12.66
N ASN A 142 -10.31 0.07 -12.72
CA ASN A 142 -11.08 1.21 -13.18
C ASN A 142 -11.37 1.08 -14.66
N LEU A 143 -10.38 0.76 -15.50
CA LEU A 143 -10.58 0.55 -16.94
C LEU A 143 -11.60 -0.57 -17.22
N ARG A 144 -11.64 -1.63 -16.39
CA ARG A 144 -12.64 -2.69 -16.49
C ARG A 144 -14.07 -2.24 -16.24
N ARG A 145 -14.27 -1.25 -15.37
CA ARG A 145 -15.58 -0.78 -14.91
C ARG A 145 -16.05 0.46 -15.67
N HIS A 146 -15.10 1.26 -16.14
CA HIS A 146 -15.32 2.58 -16.70
C HIS A 146 -14.38 2.79 -17.88
N ASN A 147 -14.78 3.64 -18.81
CA ASN A 147 -13.86 4.14 -19.82
C ASN A 147 -12.96 5.24 -19.22
N ILE A 148 -11.77 5.41 -19.78
CA ILE A 148 -10.83 6.47 -19.43
C ILE A 148 -10.78 7.44 -20.60
N ASP A 149 -11.04 8.71 -20.36
CA ASP A 149 -10.84 9.79 -21.32
C ASP A 149 -9.40 10.31 -21.21
N ILE A 150 -8.69 10.30 -22.33
CA ILE A 150 -7.35 10.88 -22.45
C ILE A 150 -7.40 11.91 -23.58
N ASN A 151 -7.54 13.18 -23.22
CA ASN A 151 -7.57 14.31 -24.17
C ASN A 151 -8.65 14.17 -25.27
N GLY A 152 -9.83 13.64 -24.91
CA GLY A 152 -10.96 13.41 -25.81
C GLY A 152 -10.98 12.01 -26.44
N GLU A 153 -9.90 11.24 -26.31
CA GLU A 153 -9.84 9.86 -26.80
C GLU A 153 -10.28 8.88 -25.72
N ILE A 154 -11.21 7.98 -26.08
CA ILE A 154 -11.80 7.02 -25.14
C ILE A 154 -10.97 5.73 -25.14
N VAL A 155 -10.33 5.43 -24.02
CA VAL A 155 -9.72 4.12 -23.75
C VAL A 155 -10.74 3.25 -23.03
N SER A 156 -11.13 2.14 -23.64
CA SER A 156 -12.12 1.20 -23.10
C SER A 156 -11.55 -0.21 -22.91
N TRP A 157 -12.06 -0.94 -21.91
CA TRP A 157 -11.80 -2.37 -21.76
C TRP A 157 -12.18 -3.19 -23.00
N GLN A 158 -13.15 -2.72 -23.78
CA GLN A 158 -13.57 -3.37 -25.02
C GLN A 158 -12.42 -3.50 -26.03
N HIS A 159 -11.46 -2.57 -26.04
CA HIS A 159 -10.28 -2.66 -26.90
C HIS A 159 -9.42 -3.88 -26.54
N ILE A 160 -9.21 -4.12 -25.24
CA ILE A 160 -8.47 -5.27 -24.73
C ILE A 160 -9.21 -6.59 -25.03
N GLN A 161 -10.54 -6.60 -24.87
CA GLN A 161 -11.37 -7.76 -25.22
C GLN A 161 -11.32 -8.07 -26.72
N SER A 162 -11.36 -7.03 -27.56
CA SER A 162 -11.30 -7.16 -29.02
C SER A 162 -9.95 -7.70 -29.46
N LEU A 163 -8.85 -7.14 -28.94
CA LEU A 163 -7.49 -7.65 -29.16
C LEU A 163 -7.39 -9.13 -28.80
N TYR A 164 -7.86 -9.53 -27.61
CA TYR A 164 -7.86 -10.94 -27.21
C TYR A 164 -8.65 -11.82 -28.18
N ASN A 165 -9.83 -11.39 -28.61
CA ASN A 165 -10.69 -12.18 -29.49
C ASN A 165 -10.11 -12.35 -30.90
N LEU A 166 -9.40 -11.34 -31.41
CA LEU A 166 -8.69 -11.39 -32.69
C LEU A 166 -7.39 -12.21 -32.58
N ASP A 167 -6.66 -12.07 -31.48
CA ASP A 167 -5.36 -12.71 -31.29
C ASP A 167 -5.50 -14.21 -30.99
N LYS A 168 -6.52 -14.63 -30.21
CA LYS A 168 -6.66 -16.01 -29.73
C LYS A 168 -6.85 -17.06 -30.83
N ILE A 169 -7.26 -16.66 -32.03
CA ILE A 169 -7.52 -17.57 -33.15
C ILE A 169 -6.26 -17.82 -34.01
N ASN A 170 -5.21 -17.01 -33.82
CA ASN A 170 -3.97 -17.15 -34.59
C ASN A 170 -3.11 -18.28 -34.03
N SER A 171 -2.44 -19.02 -34.91
CA SER A 171 -1.46 -20.05 -34.53
C SER A 171 -0.25 -19.45 -33.81
N VAL A 172 0.18 -18.26 -34.23
CA VAL A 172 1.21 -17.45 -33.56
C VAL A 172 0.54 -16.18 -33.03
N ARG A 173 0.48 -16.07 -31.70
CA ARG A 173 -0.18 -14.97 -31.01
C ARG A 173 0.77 -13.80 -30.78
N LEU A 174 0.27 -12.59 -31.01
CA LEU A 174 0.94 -11.33 -30.65
C LEU A 174 0.91 -11.08 -29.14
N ALA A 175 -0.19 -11.44 -28.47
CA ALA A 175 -0.37 -11.24 -27.03
C ALA A 175 -0.57 -12.57 -26.28
N PRO A 176 0.39 -13.52 -26.33
CA PRO A 176 0.21 -14.88 -25.82
C PRO A 176 -0.06 -14.93 -24.29
N LYS A 177 0.41 -13.92 -23.56
CA LYS A 177 0.21 -13.79 -22.10
C LYS A 177 -1.21 -13.31 -21.74
N LEU A 178 -1.93 -12.67 -22.67
CA LEU A 178 -3.30 -12.25 -22.47
C LEU A 178 -4.22 -13.48 -22.60
N THR A 179 -4.88 -13.82 -21.50
CA THR A 179 -5.75 -15.01 -21.40
C THR A 179 -7.12 -14.62 -20.88
N ASN A 180 -8.12 -15.50 -20.98
CA ASN A 180 -9.45 -15.27 -20.42
C ASN A 180 -9.45 -14.87 -18.91
N ARG A 181 -8.47 -15.37 -18.13
CA ARG A 181 -8.24 -14.96 -16.73
C ARG A 181 -8.01 -13.45 -16.52
N HIS A 182 -7.56 -12.73 -17.55
CA HIS A 182 -7.33 -11.29 -17.52
C HIS A 182 -8.61 -10.50 -17.79
N LEU A 183 -9.51 -11.04 -18.61
CA LEU A 183 -10.74 -10.35 -19.06
C LEU A 183 -11.84 -10.34 -18.01
N GLY A 184 -12.00 -11.44 -17.27
CA GLY A 184 -12.98 -11.58 -16.19
C GLY A 184 -12.38 -12.11 -14.89
N PRO A 185 -11.34 -11.50 -14.31
CA PRO A 185 -10.80 -11.98 -13.06
C PRO A 185 -11.85 -11.84 -11.95
N GLY A 186 -12.17 -12.95 -11.28
CA GLY A 186 -12.91 -12.93 -10.02
C GLY A 186 -12.16 -12.19 -8.91
N PRO A 187 -12.73 -12.08 -7.70
CA PRO A 187 -12.16 -11.26 -6.61
C PRO A 187 -10.69 -11.56 -6.32
N LEU A 188 -10.33 -12.83 -6.16
CA LEU A 188 -8.95 -13.26 -5.88
C LEU A 188 -7.97 -12.95 -7.02
N LEU A 189 -8.42 -13.09 -8.27
CA LEU A 189 -7.58 -12.82 -9.45
C LEU A 189 -7.38 -11.33 -9.67
N SER A 190 -8.34 -10.50 -9.27
CA SER A 190 -8.22 -9.04 -9.30
C SER A 190 -7.11 -8.55 -8.36
N MET A 191 -6.76 -9.29 -7.31
CA MET A 191 -5.63 -8.91 -6.45
C MET A 191 -4.25 -9.30 -7.02
N LYS A 192 -4.19 -10.13 -8.07
CA LYS A 192 -2.92 -10.56 -8.67
C LYS A 192 -2.32 -9.45 -9.54
N VAL A 193 -1.23 -8.87 -9.05
CA VAL A 193 -0.44 -7.84 -9.75
C VAL A 193 0.01 -8.34 -11.12
N LYS A 194 0.48 -9.59 -11.22
CA LYS A 194 0.90 -10.20 -12.48
C LYS A 194 -0.15 -10.08 -13.59
N LEU A 195 -1.43 -10.32 -13.25
CA LEU A 195 -2.53 -10.22 -14.21
C LEU A 195 -2.86 -8.76 -14.55
N ALA A 196 -2.58 -7.80 -13.66
CA ALA A 196 -2.71 -6.39 -14.00
C ALA A 196 -1.59 -5.93 -14.93
N THR A 197 -0.34 -6.27 -14.61
CA THR A 197 0.83 -5.87 -15.39
C THR A 197 0.92 -6.55 -16.75
N GLN A 198 0.26 -7.68 -16.98
CA GLN A 198 0.24 -8.36 -18.30
C GLN A 198 -0.83 -7.79 -19.25
N VAL A 199 -1.72 -6.92 -18.75
CA VAL A 199 -2.71 -6.21 -19.58
C VAL A 199 -2.09 -4.99 -20.27
N PHE A 200 -1.07 -4.39 -19.64
CA PHE A 200 -0.38 -3.18 -20.11
C PHE A 200 1.02 -3.50 -20.61
#